data_AF-A0A9X1VC80-F1
#
_entry.id   AF-A0A9X1VC80-F1
#
_cell.length_a   1.000
_cell.length_b   1.000
_cell.length_c   1.000
_cell.angle_alpha   90.00
_cell.angle_beta   90.00
_cell.angle_gamma   90.00
#
_symmetry.space_group_name_H-M   'P 1'
#
loop_
_entity.id
_entity.type
_entity.pdbx_description
1 polymer ?
#
loop_
_entity_poly.entity_id
_entity_poly.type
_entity_poly.pdbx_seq_one_letter_code
_entity_poly.pdbx_strand_id
1 'polypeptide(L)'
;MTPAPTTQAPPLSFDDTRVAFASKSDFQLRKVYALFAAMNNGTLVKTGSGLMKNALKWGIPGTKFLIKHSIFEQFCGGETIEECRPVTAELGKYHIGTILDYSVEGEGSDASYDRTRDEVLATIDEAHRSPNIPFSVFKVTGVADVAILEKIQAGQLLTPAEEAAHNRALARVEALCARAHQHGVRLFIDAEESWFQHTIDLLTYDMMAKYNREKAIVWNTYQLYRHDRLDALKQAHDHAAEAGYYLGAKLVRGAYMEKEARVAKQRGQQNPINPTKQATDDLYDESLRYCIDHIDRISFCAGTHNEASSLLLTQLMQQAGLAPGDERVWFAQLYGMSDNLTYNLANAGYNTAKYLPYGPVAAVMPYLLRRADENTAIAGQSSREFLLIQKELRRRQSKS
;
A
#
# COMPACT_ATOMS: atom_id res chain seq x y z
N MET A 1 -28.29 10.61 23.89
CA MET A 1 -27.49 11.65 23.21
C MET A 1 -26.10 11.06 23.01
N THR A 2 -25.74 10.71 21.78
CA THR A 2 -24.36 10.34 21.44
C THR A 2 -23.48 11.57 21.70
N PRO A 3 -22.36 11.46 22.43
CA PRO A 3 -21.47 12.60 22.62
C PRO A 3 -21.04 13.13 21.26
N ALA A 4 -20.97 14.46 21.11
CA ALA A 4 -20.44 15.07 19.90
C ALA A 4 -19.02 14.51 19.64
N PRO A 5 -18.68 14.17 18.39
CA PRO A 5 -17.38 13.59 18.08
C PRO A 5 -16.26 14.51 18.56
N THR A 6 -15.32 13.96 19.32
CA THR A 6 -14.18 14.71 19.84
C THR A 6 -13.34 15.19 18.67
N THR A 7 -13.27 16.51 18.47
CA THR A 7 -12.47 17.13 17.40
C THR A 7 -10.98 17.21 17.72
N GLN A 8 -10.58 16.84 18.94
CA GLN A 8 -9.19 16.81 19.37
C GLN A 8 -8.76 15.38 19.72
N ALA A 9 -7.69 14.91 19.07
CA ALA A 9 -7.02 13.67 19.44
C ALA A 9 -6.31 13.80 20.80
N PRO A 10 -6.13 12.70 21.55
CA PRO A 10 -5.18 12.69 22.66
C PRO A 10 -3.75 12.98 22.17
N PRO A 11 -2.82 13.38 23.07
CA PRO A 11 -1.43 13.60 22.71
C PRO A 11 -0.82 12.38 22.00
N LEU A 12 -0.32 12.59 20.78
CA LEU A 12 0.29 11.55 19.95
C LEU A 12 1.81 11.56 20.14
N SER A 13 2.40 10.39 20.45
CA SER A 13 3.85 10.20 20.44
C SER A 13 4.19 8.91 19.73
N PHE A 14 4.96 9.02 18.65
CA PHE A 14 5.46 7.87 17.90
C PHE A 14 6.59 7.11 18.60
N ASP A 15 7.05 7.62 19.75
CA ASP A 15 8.07 7.00 20.59
C ASP A 15 7.49 6.23 21.80
N ASP A 16 6.16 6.19 21.98
CA ASP A 16 5.51 5.31 22.96
C ASP A 16 5.59 3.85 22.48
N THR A 17 6.63 3.16 22.95
CA THR A 17 6.90 1.77 22.59
C THR A 17 5.94 0.79 23.26
N ARG A 18 5.29 1.18 24.36
CA ARG A 18 4.31 0.33 25.04
C ARG A 18 3.06 0.17 24.16
N VAL A 19 2.61 1.23 23.52
CA VAL A 19 1.51 1.18 22.54
C VAL A 19 1.98 0.51 21.25
N ALA A 20 3.13 0.94 20.71
CA ALA A 20 3.70 0.41 19.46
C ALA A 20 3.79 -1.12 19.40
N PHE A 21 4.10 -1.75 20.53
CA PHE A 21 4.36 -3.18 20.62
C PHE A 21 3.38 -3.91 21.55
N ALA A 22 2.20 -3.33 21.78
CA ALA A 22 1.18 -3.89 22.67
C ALA A 22 0.69 -5.29 22.21
N SER A 23 0.73 -5.57 20.91
CA SER A 23 0.35 -6.87 20.32
C SER A 23 1.44 -7.94 20.37
N LYS A 24 2.66 -7.60 20.79
CA LYS A 24 3.81 -8.52 20.72
C LYS A 24 4.26 -8.98 22.10
N SER A 25 4.40 -10.29 22.26
CA SER A 25 5.10 -10.92 23.38
C SER A 25 6.61 -10.67 23.33
N ASP A 26 7.30 -10.91 24.45
CA ASP A 26 8.76 -10.77 24.53
C ASP A 26 9.49 -11.71 23.57
N PHE A 27 8.97 -12.92 23.37
CA PHE A 27 9.52 -13.88 22.41
C PHE A 27 9.40 -13.35 20.98
N GLN A 28 8.21 -12.85 20.60
CA GLN A 28 8.00 -12.24 19.28
C GLN A 28 8.91 -11.02 19.08
N LEU A 29 9.05 -10.15 20.08
CA LEU A 29 9.96 -8.99 19.99
C LEU A 29 11.41 -9.40 19.77
N ARG A 30 11.90 -10.45 20.44
CA ARG A 30 13.25 -10.98 20.22
C ARG A 30 13.41 -11.60 18.82
N LYS A 31 12.39 -12.30 18.31
CA LYS A 31 12.38 -12.84 16.94
C LYS A 31 12.48 -11.71 15.90
N VAL A 32 11.65 -10.67 16.05
CA VAL A 32 11.65 -9.50 15.17
C VAL A 32 12.98 -8.74 15.25
N TYR A 33 13.52 -8.56 16.46
CA TYR A 33 14.84 -7.95 16.65
C TYR A 33 15.95 -8.70 15.89
N ALA A 34 15.99 -10.03 15.98
CA ALA A 34 16.98 -10.84 15.28
C ALA A 34 16.85 -10.74 13.75
N LEU A 35 15.61 -10.70 13.23
CA LEU A 35 15.34 -10.53 11.81
C LEU A 35 15.85 -9.17 11.31
N PHE A 36 15.50 -8.06 11.98
CA PHE A 36 15.98 -6.73 11.59
C PHE A 36 17.49 -6.57 11.74
N ALA A 37 18.11 -7.19 12.76
CA ALA A 37 19.56 -7.21 12.90
C ALA A 37 20.24 -7.91 11.70
N ALA A 38 19.65 -9.01 11.22
CA ALA A 38 20.14 -9.70 10.02
C ALA A 38 19.94 -8.87 8.74
N MET A 39 18.80 -8.20 8.61
CA MET A 39 18.51 -7.32 7.46
C MET A 39 19.39 -6.06 7.44
N ASN A 40 19.81 -5.54 8.58
CA ASN A 40 20.72 -4.39 8.65
C ASN A 40 22.18 -4.75 8.33
N ASN A 41 22.48 -6.04 8.09
CA ASN A 41 23.78 -6.50 7.65
C ASN A 41 23.77 -6.73 6.13
N GLY A 42 24.27 -5.75 5.37
CA GLY A 42 24.24 -5.79 3.91
C GLY A 42 24.96 -7.00 3.28
N THR A 43 25.97 -7.56 3.95
CA THR A 43 26.63 -8.79 3.50
C THR A 43 25.71 -10.01 3.67
N LEU A 44 25.01 -10.11 4.81
CA LEU A 44 24.04 -11.18 5.02
C LEU A 44 22.86 -11.09 4.05
N VAL A 45 22.34 -9.89 3.78
CA VAL A 45 21.23 -9.71 2.83
C VAL A 45 21.63 -10.16 1.42
N LYS A 46 22.77 -9.70 0.91
CA LYS A 46 23.23 -10.05 -0.44
C LYS A 46 23.52 -11.55 -0.59
N THR A 47 24.24 -12.11 0.38
CA THR A 47 24.64 -13.53 0.34
C THR A 47 23.44 -14.45 0.59
N GLY A 48 22.60 -14.11 1.58
CA GLY A 48 21.39 -14.83 1.95
C GLY A 48 20.35 -14.84 0.83
N SER A 49 20.13 -13.71 0.16
CA SER A 49 19.17 -13.62 -0.96
C SER A 49 19.58 -14.53 -2.12
N GLY A 50 20.86 -14.57 -2.47
CA GLY A 50 21.37 -15.49 -3.51
C GLY A 50 21.22 -16.96 -3.12
N LEU A 51 21.57 -17.30 -1.87
CA LEU A 51 21.43 -18.67 -1.35
C LEU A 51 19.97 -19.11 -1.27
N MET A 52 19.05 -18.26 -0.81
CA MET A 52 17.62 -18.55 -0.72
C MET A 52 16.99 -18.77 -2.11
N LYS A 53 17.34 -17.94 -3.10
CA LYS A 53 16.89 -18.11 -4.50
C LYS A 53 17.32 -19.47 -5.04
N ASN A 54 18.58 -19.86 -4.83
CA ASN A 54 19.11 -21.14 -5.29
C ASN A 54 18.49 -22.33 -4.54
N ALA A 55 18.34 -22.23 -3.22
CA ALA A 55 17.75 -23.28 -2.39
C ALA A 55 16.28 -23.55 -2.78
N LEU A 56 15.52 -22.50 -3.07
CA LEU A 56 14.14 -22.62 -3.55
C LEU A 56 14.10 -23.24 -4.97
N LYS A 57 14.99 -22.80 -5.87
CA LYS A 57 15.10 -23.32 -7.24
C LYS A 57 15.49 -24.80 -7.26
N TRP A 58 16.36 -25.22 -6.36
CA TRP A 58 16.82 -26.61 -6.24
C TRP A 58 15.91 -27.48 -5.37
N GLY A 59 14.83 -26.91 -4.82
CA GLY A 59 13.87 -27.66 -4.01
C GLY A 59 14.47 -28.27 -2.75
N ILE A 60 15.47 -27.62 -2.14
CA ILE A 60 16.14 -28.14 -0.94
C ILE A 60 15.10 -28.33 0.18
N PRO A 61 14.97 -29.55 0.76
CA PRO A 61 14.00 -29.83 1.82
C PRO A 61 14.13 -28.86 3.00
N GLY A 62 13.00 -28.39 3.54
CA GLY A 62 12.97 -27.46 4.67
C GLY A 62 13.10 -25.97 4.32
N THR A 63 13.53 -25.63 3.10
CA THR A 63 13.68 -24.21 2.69
C THR A 63 12.38 -23.42 2.78
N LYS A 64 11.28 -23.97 2.24
CA LYS A 64 9.95 -23.34 2.29
C LYS A 64 9.47 -23.15 3.73
N PHE A 65 9.72 -24.13 4.60
CA PHE A 65 9.35 -24.04 6.01
C PHE A 65 10.12 -22.92 6.73
N LEU A 66 11.44 -22.85 6.52
CA LEU A 66 12.28 -21.79 7.10
C LEU A 66 11.85 -20.40 6.61
N ILE A 67 11.57 -20.25 5.32
CA ILE A 67 11.08 -18.98 4.74
C ILE A 67 9.72 -18.61 5.33
N LYS A 68 8.77 -19.56 5.35
CA LYS A 68 7.41 -19.35 5.87
C LYS A 68 7.45 -18.86 7.31
N HIS A 69 8.29 -19.45 8.17
CA HIS A 69 8.39 -19.12 9.59
C HIS A 69 9.41 -18.02 9.96
N SER A 70 9.95 -17.30 8.97
CA SER A 70 10.89 -16.19 9.19
C SER A 70 10.42 -14.89 8.52
N ILE A 71 10.97 -14.56 7.35
CA ILE A 71 10.70 -13.31 6.63
C ILE A 71 9.26 -13.24 6.13
N PHE A 72 8.68 -14.38 5.74
CA PHE A 72 7.31 -14.42 5.23
C PHE A 72 6.29 -14.08 6.33
N GLU A 73 6.34 -14.74 7.48
CA GLU A 73 5.46 -14.46 8.63
C GLU A 73 5.56 -13.01 9.14
N GLN A 74 6.73 -12.36 8.97
CA GLN A 74 6.90 -10.95 9.35
C GLN A 74 6.16 -10.00 8.41
N PHE A 75 6.20 -10.25 7.09
CA PHE A 75 5.77 -9.28 6.08
C PHE A 75 4.52 -9.69 5.29
N CYS A 76 4.04 -10.93 5.45
CA CYS A 76 2.87 -11.47 4.75
C CYS A 76 1.85 -12.02 5.75
N GLY A 77 0.56 -11.97 5.38
CA GLY A 77 -0.54 -12.49 6.19
C GLY A 77 -0.69 -14.00 6.13
N GLY A 78 -0.27 -14.62 5.03
CA GLY A 78 -0.47 -16.04 4.77
C GLY A 78 -0.42 -16.34 3.27
N GLU A 79 -0.72 -17.58 2.90
CA GLU A 79 -0.80 -18.00 1.50
C GLU A 79 -2.19 -17.82 0.89
N THR A 80 -3.24 -17.74 1.73
CA THR A 80 -4.65 -17.56 1.32
C THR A 80 -5.35 -16.49 2.16
N ILE A 81 -6.54 -16.06 1.73
CA ILE A 81 -7.41 -15.15 2.50
C ILE A 81 -7.71 -15.71 3.89
N GLU A 82 -7.99 -17.02 4.00
CA GLU A 82 -8.25 -17.69 5.27
C GLU A 82 -7.05 -17.64 6.22
N GLU A 83 -5.84 -17.86 5.70
CA GLU A 83 -4.61 -17.75 6.51
C GLU A 83 -4.37 -16.31 7.00
N CYS A 84 -4.91 -15.30 6.32
CA CYS A 84 -4.81 -13.89 6.74
C CYS A 84 -5.78 -13.51 7.86
N ARG A 85 -6.88 -14.25 8.06
CA ARG A 85 -7.93 -13.91 9.05
C ARG A 85 -7.40 -13.74 10.49
N PRO A 86 -6.50 -14.60 11.01
CA PRO A 86 -5.93 -14.40 12.34
C PRO A 86 -5.15 -13.09 12.47
N VAL A 87 -4.37 -12.71 11.44
CA VAL A 87 -3.61 -11.45 11.42
C VAL A 87 -4.57 -10.26 11.40
N THR A 88 -5.60 -10.31 10.54
CA THR A 88 -6.65 -9.28 10.48
C THR A 88 -7.41 -9.14 11.80
N ALA A 89 -7.76 -10.26 12.44
CA ALA A 89 -8.43 -10.23 13.73
C ALA A 89 -7.54 -9.65 14.83
N GLU A 90 -6.25 -9.96 14.83
CA GLU A 90 -5.29 -9.41 15.79
C GLU A 90 -5.13 -7.90 15.62
N LEU A 91 -4.95 -7.40 14.39
CA LEU A 91 -4.89 -5.97 14.10
C LEU A 91 -6.19 -5.25 14.51
N GLY A 92 -7.34 -5.88 14.27
CA GLY A 92 -8.65 -5.35 14.64
C GLY A 92 -8.83 -5.10 16.14
N LYS A 93 -8.18 -5.89 17.02
CA LYS A 93 -8.19 -5.66 18.49
C LYS A 93 -7.59 -4.31 18.89
N TYR A 94 -6.75 -3.74 18.03
CA TYR A 94 -6.08 -2.46 18.23
C TYR A 94 -6.67 -1.35 17.33
N HIS A 95 -7.85 -1.58 16.75
CA HIS A 95 -8.52 -0.65 15.82
C HIS A 95 -7.69 -0.35 14.56
N ILE A 96 -6.90 -1.33 14.10
CA ILE A 96 -6.11 -1.26 12.88
C ILE A 96 -6.80 -2.10 11.81
N GLY A 97 -7.12 -1.48 10.67
CA GLY A 97 -7.65 -2.20 9.51
C GLY A 97 -6.58 -2.98 8.74
N THR A 98 -7.03 -3.86 7.86
CA THR A 98 -6.19 -4.63 6.94
C THR A 98 -6.54 -4.30 5.50
N ILE A 99 -5.54 -4.16 4.63
CA ILE A 99 -5.71 -4.10 3.18
C ILE A 99 -5.09 -5.38 2.63
N LEU A 100 -5.93 -6.34 2.20
CA LEU A 100 -5.43 -7.60 1.64
C LEU A 100 -4.88 -7.36 0.23
N ASP A 101 -3.60 -7.65 0.02
CA ASP A 101 -2.93 -7.54 -1.30
C ASP A 101 -2.53 -8.92 -1.83
N TYR A 102 -3.25 -9.39 -2.84
CA TYR A 102 -2.87 -10.60 -3.54
C TYR A 102 -1.59 -10.38 -4.34
N SER A 103 -0.46 -10.81 -3.76
CA SER A 103 0.89 -10.42 -4.17
C SER A 103 1.49 -11.39 -5.19
N VAL A 104 0.66 -11.94 -6.07
CA VAL A 104 1.10 -12.83 -7.16
C VAL A 104 1.25 -12.02 -8.44
N GLU A 105 2.46 -12.00 -8.99
CA GLU A 105 2.73 -11.40 -10.29
C GLU A 105 2.12 -12.28 -11.40
N GLY A 106 1.28 -11.70 -12.27
CA GLY A 106 0.54 -12.44 -13.28
C GLY A 106 1.43 -13.12 -14.32
N GLU A 107 0.97 -14.26 -14.84
CA GLU A 107 1.66 -15.05 -15.88
C GLU A 107 1.45 -14.51 -17.31
N GLY A 108 0.73 -13.39 -17.46
CA GLY A 108 0.55 -12.72 -18.75
C GLY A 108 -0.46 -13.39 -19.69
N SER A 109 -1.45 -14.12 -19.17
CA SER A 109 -2.47 -14.81 -19.96
C SER A 109 -3.89 -14.48 -19.51
N ASP A 110 -4.88 -14.61 -20.40
CA ASP A 110 -6.30 -14.41 -20.04
C ASP A 110 -6.74 -15.27 -18.86
N ALA A 111 -6.31 -16.53 -18.81
CA ALA A 111 -6.61 -17.42 -17.69
C ALA A 111 -5.97 -16.92 -16.38
N SER A 112 -4.75 -16.39 -16.42
CA SER A 112 -4.15 -15.78 -15.22
C SER A 112 -4.85 -14.48 -14.81
N TYR A 113 -5.27 -13.65 -15.76
CA TYR A 113 -6.01 -12.43 -15.50
C TYR A 113 -7.40 -12.71 -14.90
N ASP A 114 -8.07 -13.76 -15.35
CA ASP A 114 -9.35 -14.21 -14.80
C ASP A 114 -9.18 -14.75 -13.38
N ARG A 115 -8.13 -15.55 -13.12
CA ARG A 115 -7.81 -16.00 -11.75
C ARG A 115 -7.53 -14.83 -10.81
N THR A 116 -6.74 -13.85 -11.25
CA THR A 116 -6.49 -12.64 -10.45
C THR A 116 -7.77 -11.86 -10.19
N ARG A 117 -8.64 -11.68 -11.20
CA ARG A 117 -9.96 -11.05 -11.00
C ARG A 117 -10.75 -11.79 -9.93
N ASP A 118 -10.86 -13.12 -10.03
CA ASP A 118 -11.68 -13.92 -9.12
C ASP A 118 -11.14 -13.87 -7.68
N GLU A 119 -9.82 -13.88 -7.52
CA GLU A 119 -9.18 -13.70 -6.22
C GLU A 119 -9.45 -12.30 -5.63
N VAL A 120 -9.34 -11.24 -6.44
CA VAL A 120 -9.65 -9.87 -5.98
C VAL A 120 -11.14 -9.74 -5.62
N LEU A 121 -12.06 -10.34 -6.39
CA LEU A 121 -13.47 -10.42 -6.01
C LEU A 121 -13.66 -11.08 -4.64
N ALA A 122 -12.93 -12.17 -4.38
CA ALA A 122 -12.96 -12.82 -3.07
C ALA A 122 -12.43 -11.90 -1.95
N THR A 123 -11.41 -11.08 -2.19
CA THR A 123 -10.96 -10.08 -1.20
C THR A 123 -12.01 -9.00 -0.93
N ILE A 124 -12.76 -8.57 -1.95
CA ILE A 124 -13.85 -7.59 -1.80
C ILE A 124 -15.00 -8.20 -0.99
N ASP A 125 -15.33 -9.47 -1.24
CA ASP A 125 -16.36 -10.20 -0.49
C ASP A 125 -15.94 -10.43 0.97
N GLU A 126 -14.67 -10.71 1.24
CA GLU A 126 -14.14 -10.79 2.60
C GLU A 126 -14.18 -9.43 3.29
N ALA A 127 -13.84 -8.35 2.58
CA ALA A 127 -13.92 -6.99 3.09
C ALA A 127 -15.35 -6.57 3.46
N HIS A 128 -16.32 -6.94 2.64
CA HIS A 128 -17.74 -6.72 2.93
C HIS A 128 -18.19 -7.43 4.22
N ARG A 129 -17.63 -8.61 4.52
CA ARG A 129 -17.99 -9.44 5.68
C ARG A 129 -17.24 -9.07 6.95
N SER A 130 -16.16 -8.28 6.85
CA SER A 130 -15.26 -8.00 7.96
C SER A 130 -15.07 -6.49 8.16
N PRO A 131 -15.48 -5.92 9.31
CA PRO A 131 -15.25 -4.51 9.60
C PRO A 131 -13.75 -4.16 9.74
N ASN A 132 -12.89 -5.16 9.88
CA ASN A 132 -11.45 -4.99 10.01
C ASN A 132 -10.73 -4.89 8.65
N ILE A 133 -11.45 -4.94 7.53
CA ILE A 133 -10.86 -4.84 6.19
C ILE A 133 -11.49 -3.64 5.46
N PRO A 134 -11.00 -2.42 5.71
CA PRO A 134 -11.62 -1.20 5.18
C PRO A 134 -11.39 -0.97 3.68
N PHE A 135 -10.44 -1.68 3.07
CA PHE A 135 -10.10 -1.58 1.66
C PHE A 135 -9.77 -2.93 1.04
N SER A 136 -10.02 -3.03 -0.27
CA SER A 136 -9.40 -3.99 -1.19
C SER A 136 -8.46 -3.26 -2.14
N VAL A 137 -7.56 -3.99 -2.79
CA VAL A 137 -6.59 -3.44 -3.74
C VAL A 137 -6.33 -4.40 -4.89
N PHE A 138 -6.02 -3.87 -6.06
CA PHE A 138 -5.45 -4.65 -7.15
C PHE A 138 -4.56 -3.79 -8.06
N LYS A 139 -3.76 -4.46 -8.88
CA LYS A 139 -2.91 -3.87 -9.93
C LYS A 139 -3.55 -4.13 -11.28
N VAL A 140 -3.58 -3.13 -12.17
CA VAL A 140 -4.20 -3.30 -13.48
C VAL A 140 -3.44 -4.33 -14.30
N THR A 141 -2.11 -4.38 -14.19
CA THR A 141 -1.29 -5.42 -14.85
C THR A 141 -1.56 -6.85 -14.36
N GLY A 142 -2.23 -7.00 -13.21
CA GLY A 142 -2.73 -8.29 -12.73
C GLY A 142 -3.94 -8.81 -13.51
N VAL A 143 -4.62 -7.94 -14.27
CA VAL A 143 -5.85 -8.24 -15.02
C VAL A 143 -5.83 -7.77 -16.48
N ALA A 144 -4.70 -7.20 -16.93
CA ALA A 144 -4.53 -6.59 -18.24
C ALA A 144 -3.11 -6.80 -18.78
N ASP A 145 -2.99 -6.82 -20.11
CA ASP A 145 -1.70 -6.93 -20.77
C ASP A 145 -0.94 -5.60 -20.79
N VAL A 146 0.27 -5.60 -20.22
CA VAL A 146 1.13 -4.40 -20.10
C VAL A 146 1.48 -3.79 -21.45
N ALA A 147 1.75 -4.62 -22.48
CA ALA A 147 2.13 -4.12 -23.78
C ALA A 147 0.97 -3.39 -24.46
N ILE A 148 -0.27 -3.84 -24.22
CA ILE A 148 -1.48 -3.15 -24.68
C ILE A 148 -1.64 -1.81 -23.95
N LEU A 149 -1.46 -1.77 -22.63
CA LEU A 149 -1.55 -0.51 -21.85
C LEU A 149 -0.51 0.53 -22.31
N GLU A 150 0.73 0.08 -22.57
CA GLU A 150 1.81 0.93 -23.10
C GLU A 150 1.50 1.43 -24.52
N LYS A 151 0.96 0.57 -25.41
CA LYS A 151 0.52 0.97 -26.75
C LYS A 151 -0.54 2.06 -26.71
N ILE A 152 -1.54 1.91 -25.83
CA ILE A 152 -2.60 2.91 -25.64
C ILE A 152 -2.01 4.25 -25.20
N GLN A 153 -1.14 4.24 -24.19
CA GLN A 153 -0.49 5.48 -23.72
C GLN A 153 0.36 6.13 -24.81
N ALA A 154 1.02 5.32 -25.66
CA ALA A 154 1.81 5.80 -26.78
C ALA A 154 0.96 6.28 -27.98
N GLY A 155 -0.38 6.21 -27.91
CA GLY A 155 -1.27 6.58 -29.00
C GLY A 155 -1.19 5.64 -30.21
N GLN A 156 -0.72 4.41 -30.01
CA GLN A 156 -0.60 3.42 -31.08
C GLN A 156 -1.93 2.72 -31.33
N LEU A 157 -2.20 2.41 -32.60
CA LEU A 157 -3.37 1.62 -32.98
C LEU A 157 -3.21 0.19 -32.47
N LEU A 158 -4.28 -0.33 -31.88
CA LEU A 158 -4.38 -1.73 -31.49
C LEU A 158 -4.82 -2.57 -32.70
N THR A 159 -4.31 -3.79 -32.79
CA THR A 159 -4.87 -4.79 -33.71
C THR A 159 -6.24 -5.25 -33.21
N PRO A 160 -7.10 -5.84 -34.06
CA PRO A 160 -8.40 -6.37 -33.60
C PRO A 160 -8.30 -7.38 -32.45
N ALA A 161 -7.22 -8.18 -32.40
CA ALA A 161 -6.96 -9.11 -31.31
C ALA A 161 -6.60 -8.39 -30.01
N GLU A 162 -5.79 -7.32 -30.10
CA GLU A 162 -5.42 -6.47 -28.96
C GLU A 162 -6.60 -5.66 -28.45
N GLU A 163 -7.45 -5.13 -29.33
CA GLU A 163 -8.71 -4.48 -28.93
C GLU A 163 -9.61 -5.45 -28.18
N ALA A 164 -9.78 -6.69 -28.69
CA ALA A 164 -10.55 -7.70 -28.00
C ALA A 164 -9.97 -8.06 -26.62
N ALA A 165 -8.64 -8.13 -26.49
CA ALA A 165 -7.95 -8.37 -25.22
C ALA A 165 -8.10 -7.19 -24.25
N HIS A 166 -8.01 -5.96 -24.76
CA HIS A 166 -8.24 -4.75 -23.97
C HIS A 166 -9.69 -4.69 -23.46
N ASN A 167 -10.67 -4.99 -24.29
CA ASN A 167 -12.08 -5.05 -23.89
C ASN A 167 -12.33 -6.07 -22.77
N ARG A 168 -11.64 -7.22 -22.79
CA ARG A 168 -11.68 -8.19 -21.68
C ARG A 168 -11.06 -7.62 -20.41
N ALA A 169 -9.94 -6.91 -20.51
CA ALA A 169 -9.33 -6.23 -19.36
C ALA A 169 -10.25 -5.16 -18.75
N LEU A 170 -10.90 -4.34 -19.58
CA LEU A 170 -11.90 -3.36 -19.14
C LEU A 170 -13.06 -4.04 -18.42
N ALA A 171 -13.57 -5.15 -18.96
CA ALA A 171 -14.64 -5.93 -18.33
C ALA A 171 -14.23 -6.50 -16.95
N ARG A 172 -12.97 -6.92 -16.79
CA ARG A 172 -12.44 -7.38 -15.48
C ARG A 172 -12.40 -6.22 -14.48
N VAL A 173 -11.83 -5.08 -14.86
CA VAL A 173 -11.74 -3.90 -13.99
C VAL A 173 -13.12 -3.37 -13.59
N GLU A 174 -14.04 -3.30 -14.55
CA GLU A 174 -15.44 -2.94 -14.33
C GLU A 174 -16.12 -3.90 -13.33
N ALA A 175 -15.91 -5.21 -13.47
CA ALA A 175 -16.50 -6.19 -12.54
C ALA A 175 -15.99 -6.00 -11.09
N LEU A 176 -14.70 -5.68 -10.91
CA LEU A 176 -14.12 -5.39 -9.60
C LEU A 176 -14.72 -4.11 -9.00
N CYS A 177 -14.78 -3.03 -9.77
CA CYS A 177 -15.31 -1.74 -9.31
C CYS A 177 -16.82 -1.83 -9.01
N ALA A 178 -17.59 -2.53 -9.84
CA ALA A 178 -19.01 -2.78 -9.63
C ALA A 178 -19.26 -3.55 -8.33
N ARG A 179 -18.48 -4.62 -8.06
CA ARG A 179 -18.61 -5.40 -6.82
C ARG A 179 -18.25 -4.55 -5.60
N ALA A 180 -17.17 -3.78 -5.67
CA ALA A 180 -16.75 -2.89 -4.59
C ALA A 180 -17.85 -1.85 -4.26
N HIS A 181 -18.44 -1.23 -5.30
CA HIS A 181 -19.55 -0.31 -5.14
C HIS A 181 -20.79 -0.97 -4.54
N GLN A 182 -21.20 -2.15 -5.05
CA GLN A 182 -22.33 -2.91 -4.51
C GLN A 182 -22.16 -3.24 -3.02
N HIS A 183 -20.94 -3.49 -2.57
CA HIS A 183 -20.63 -3.84 -1.19
C HIS A 183 -20.23 -2.65 -0.31
N GLY A 184 -20.11 -1.45 -0.89
CA GLY A 184 -19.63 -0.26 -0.19
C GLY A 184 -18.17 -0.37 0.27
N VAL A 185 -17.38 -1.26 -0.35
CA VAL A 185 -15.96 -1.50 -0.04
C VAL A 185 -15.12 -0.51 -0.85
N ARG A 186 -14.14 0.13 -0.20
CA ARG A 186 -13.19 1.02 -0.88
C ARG A 186 -12.17 0.19 -1.64
N LEU A 187 -11.94 0.51 -2.92
CA LEU A 187 -11.07 -0.24 -3.81
C LEU A 187 -9.93 0.65 -4.33
N PHE A 188 -8.70 0.30 -3.94
CA PHE A 188 -7.50 0.90 -4.51
C PHE A 188 -7.16 0.27 -5.85
N ILE A 189 -6.88 1.13 -6.84
CA ILE A 189 -6.16 0.76 -8.05
C ILE A 189 -4.72 1.22 -7.86
N ASP A 190 -3.80 0.26 -7.74
CA ASP A 190 -2.38 0.55 -7.51
C ASP A 190 -1.75 1.19 -8.74
N ALA A 191 -0.83 2.13 -8.48
CA ALA A 191 0.02 2.72 -9.50
C ALA A 191 1.30 1.92 -9.67
N GLU A 192 1.74 1.84 -10.92
CA GLU A 192 2.78 0.96 -11.42
C GLU A 192 3.82 1.82 -12.15
N GLU A 193 4.33 1.41 -13.31
CA GLU A 193 5.38 2.15 -14.02
C GLU A 193 4.86 3.25 -14.96
N SER A 194 5.68 4.31 -15.11
CA SER A 194 5.28 5.58 -15.74
C SER A 194 4.86 5.48 -17.21
N TRP A 195 5.37 4.50 -17.96
CA TRP A 195 5.12 4.37 -19.41
C TRP A 195 3.76 3.74 -19.77
N PHE A 196 2.98 3.31 -18.78
CA PHE A 196 1.58 2.93 -18.96
C PHE A 196 0.66 3.45 -17.85
N GLN A 197 1.20 4.17 -16.85
CA GLN A 197 0.42 4.71 -15.73
C GLN A 197 -0.71 5.64 -16.18
N HIS A 198 -0.56 6.41 -17.26
CA HIS A 198 -1.62 7.30 -17.73
C HIS A 198 -2.84 6.51 -18.21
N THR A 199 -2.64 5.37 -18.87
CA THR A 199 -3.74 4.47 -19.24
C THR A 199 -4.48 3.95 -18.00
N ILE A 200 -3.75 3.62 -16.93
CA ILE A 200 -4.33 3.21 -15.64
C ILE A 200 -5.09 4.37 -15.00
N ASP A 201 -4.53 5.59 -15.02
CA ASP A 201 -5.16 6.78 -14.45
C ASP A 201 -6.51 7.06 -15.13
N LEU A 202 -6.55 7.10 -16.46
CA LEU A 202 -7.78 7.35 -17.23
C LEU A 202 -8.86 6.30 -16.95
N LEU A 203 -8.47 5.01 -16.99
CA LEU A 203 -9.37 3.91 -16.64
C LEU A 203 -9.93 4.07 -15.22
N THR A 204 -9.09 4.47 -14.28
CA THR A 204 -9.52 4.67 -12.89
C THR A 204 -10.48 5.84 -12.77
N TYR A 205 -10.24 6.95 -13.48
CA TYR A 205 -11.14 8.10 -13.49
C TYR A 205 -12.50 7.78 -14.10
N ASP A 206 -12.55 6.99 -15.17
CA ASP A 206 -13.82 6.49 -15.73
C ASP A 206 -14.61 5.68 -14.69
N MET A 207 -13.93 4.81 -13.93
CA MET A 207 -14.54 4.05 -12.86
C MET A 207 -15.01 4.93 -11.69
N MET A 208 -14.25 5.97 -11.32
CA MET A 208 -14.68 6.94 -10.31
C MET A 208 -15.91 7.74 -10.76
N ALA A 209 -15.92 8.23 -12.00
CA ALA A 209 -17.06 8.94 -12.57
C ALA A 209 -18.32 8.07 -12.57
N LYS A 210 -18.17 6.75 -12.68
CA LYS A 210 -19.29 5.81 -12.60
C LYS A 210 -19.72 5.51 -11.15
N TYR A 211 -18.78 5.26 -10.25
CA TYR A 211 -19.06 4.64 -8.94
C TYR A 211 -18.90 5.54 -7.72
N ASN A 212 -18.32 6.74 -7.86
CA ASN A 212 -18.05 7.66 -6.75
C ASN A 212 -19.06 8.81 -6.66
N ARG A 213 -20.35 8.56 -6.89
CA ARG A 213 -21.37 9.62 -6.92
C ARG A 213 -21.73 10.17 -5.54
N GLU A 214 -21.79 9.30 -4.54
CA GLU A 214 -22.17 9.67 -3.16
C GLU A 214 -20.95 9.80 -2.23
N LYS A 215 -19.91 9.00 -2.48
CA LYS A 215 -18.65 8.96 -1.74
C LYS A 215 -17.57 8.28 -2.57
N ALA A 216 -16.31 8.39 -2.17
CA ALA A 216 -15.22 7.71 -2.86
C ALA A 216 -15.23 6.18 -2.59
N ILE A 217 -15.52 5.39 -3.62
CA ILE A 217 -15.45 3.92 -3.62
C ILE A 217 -14.21 3.44 -4.36
N VAL A 218 -13.95 3.98 -5.56
CA VAL A 218 -12.76 3.68 -6.38
C VAL A 218 -11.71 4.76 -6.15
N TRP A 219 -10.45 4.35 -5.96
CA TRP A 219 -9.38 5.23 -5.52
C TRP A 219 -8.15 5.03 -6.41
N ASN A 220 -7.62 6.12 -6.99
CA ASN A 220 -6.40 6.10 -7.78
C ASN A 220 -5.19 6.26 -6.86
N THR A 221 -4.05 5.70 -7.25
CA THR A 221 -2.79 5.84 -6.51
C THR A 221 -1.88 6.87 -7.17
N TYR A 222 -1.41 7.85 -6.40
CA TYR A 222 -0.50 8.89 -6.86
C TYR A 222 0.89 8.67 -6.28
N GLN A 223 1.88 8.43 -7.13
CA GLN A 223 3.28 8.19 -6.73
C GLN A 223 4.08 9.49 -6.76
N LEU A 224 4.27 10.12 -5.61
CA LEU A 224 4.83 11.48 -5.54
C LEU A 224 6.35 11.55 -5.60
N TYR A 225 7.02 10.44 -5.85
CA TYR A 225 8.39 10.41 -6.35
C TYR A 225 8.53 11.02 -7.75
N ARG A 226 7.42 11.16 -8.49
CA ARG A 226 7.37 11.78 -9.80
C ARG A 226 6.95 13.24 -9.69
N HIS A 227 7.62 14.10 -10.43
CA HIS A 227 7.44 15.55 -10.33
C HIS A 227 6.07 16.04 -10.84
N ASP A 228 5.35 15.25 -11.65
CA ASP A 228 4.09 15.63 -12.29
C ASP A 228 2.83 15.23 -11.50
N ARG A 229 2.98 14.50 -10.39
CA ARG A 229 1.85 13.79 -9.77
C ARG A 229 0.95 14.65 -8.89
N LEU A 230 1.44 15.74 -8.33
CA LEU A 230 0.56 16.72 -7.67
C LEU A 230 -0.32 17.45 -8.70
N ASP A 231 0.24 17.84 -9.85
CA ASP A 231 -0.56 18.48 -10.90
C ASP A 231 -1.62 17.52 -11.45
N ALA A 232 -1.27 16.24 -11.63
CA ALA A 232 -2.24 15.21 -12.01
C ALA A 232 -3.36 15.04 -10.95
N LEU A 233 -3.04 15.09 -9.66
CA LEU A 233 -4.02 15.04 -8.57
C LEU A 233 -4.96 16.24 -8.62
N LYS A 234 -4.43 17.46 -8.82
CA LYS A 234 -5.21 18.70 -8.95
C LYS A 234 -6.17 18.64 -10.13
N GLN A 235 -5.68 18.24 -11.30
CA GLN A 235 -6.50 18.09 -12.51
C GLN A 235 -7.60 17.02 -12.35
N ALA A 236 -7.28 15.89 -11.71
CA ALA A 236 -8.28 14.85 -11.43
C ALA A 236 -9.37 15.34 -10.46
N HIS A 237 -9.00 16.16 -9.47
CA HIS A 237 -9.95 16.80 -8.56
C HIS A 237 -10.85 17.80 -9.29
N ASP A 238 -10.28 18.68 -10.12
CA ASP A 238 -11.05 19.66 -10.90
C ASP A 238 -12.08 18.95 -11.81
N HIS A 239 -11.63 17.91 -12.52
CA HIS A 239 -12.52 17.10 -13.34
C HIS A 239 -13.62 16.40 -12.52
N ALA A 240 -13.29 15.88 -11.33
CA ALA A 240 -14.26 15.27 -10.42
C ALA A 240 -15.31 16.26 -9.91
N ALA A 241 -14.90 17.50 -9.64
CA ALA A 241 -15.80 18.57 -9.25
C ALA A 241 -16.76 18.93 -10.39
N GLU A 242 -16.24 19.13 -11.60
CA GLU A 242 -17.02 19.44 -12.81
C GLU A 242 -18.03 18.32 -13.17
N ALA A 243 -17.58 17.07 -13.12
CA ALA A 243 -18.38 15.91 -13.47
C ALA A 243 -19.30 15.42 -12.34
N GLY A 244 -19.22 16.00 -11.14
CA GLY A 244 -20.10 15.67 -10.02
C GLY A 244 -19.84 14.31 -9.38
N TYR A 245 -18.57 13.94 -9.14
CA TYR A 245 -18.20 12.76 -8.37
C TYR A 245 -17.09 13.07 -7.32
N TYR A 246 -16.88 12.17 -6.36
CA TYR A 246 -15.86 12.30 -5.32
C TYR A 246 -14.54 11.64 -5.75
N LEU A 247 -13.43 12.34 -5.54
CA LEU A 247 -12.10 11.81 -5.85
C LEU A 247 -11.61 10.92 -4.70
N GLY A 248 -11.21 9.69 -5.03
CA GLY A 248 -10.47 8.81 -4.11
C GLY A 248 -8.98 8.82 -4.42
N ALA A 249 -8.13 9.17 -3.46
CA ALA A 249 -6.69 9.29 -3.67
C ALA A 249 -5.87 8.48 -2.66
N LYS A 250 -5.07 7.52 -3.13
CA LYS A 250 -4.01 6.88 -2.33
C LYS A 250 -2.70 7.59 -2.63
N LEU A 251 -2.17 8.33 -1.65
CA LEU A 251 -0.91 9.05 -1.79
C LEU A 251 0.24 8.14 -1.33
N VAL A 252 1.24 7.94 -2.18
CA VAL A 252 2.47 7.21 -1.86
C VAL A 252 3.67 7.98 -2.39
N ARG A 253 4.89 7.69 -1.91
CA ARG A 253 6.08 8.16 -2.61
C ARG A 253 6.24 7.43 -3.94
N GLY A 254 6.46 6.12 -3.90
CA GLY A 254 6.65 5.32 -5.11
C GLY A 254 7.56 4.13 -4.85
N ALA A 255 7.53 3.18 -5.77
CA ALA A 255 8.15 1.87 -5.59
C ALA A 255 9.11 1.47 -6.72
N TYR A 256 9.30 2.33 -7.72
CA TYR A 256 9.98 1.96 -8.98
C TYR A 256 11.17 2.87 -9.35
N MET A 257 11.71 3.65 -8.40
CA MET A 257 12.71 4.71 -8.66
C MET A 257 13.87 4.26 -9.56
N GLU A 258 14.53 3.17 -9.17
CA GLU A 258 15.70 2.69 -9.89
C GLU A 258 15.34 2.19 -11.29
N LYS A 259 14.17 1.55 -11.42
CA LYS A 259 13.65 1.04 -12.70
C LYS A 259 13.33 2.19 -13.66
N GLU A 260 12.62 3.20 -13.18
CA GLU A 260 12.28 4.41 -13.94
C GLU A 260 13.54 5.14 -14.43
N ALA A 261 14.50 5.41 -13.54
CA ALA A 261 15.75 6.09 -13.91
C ALA A 261 16.53 5.31 -14.97
N ARG A 262 16.59 3.98 -14.84
CA ARG A 262 17.23 3.09 -15.81
C ARG A 262 16.51 3.13 -17.17
N VAL A 263 15.19 3.01 -17.18
CA VAL A 263 14.38 3.00 -18.42
C VAL A 263 14.45 4.36 -19.12
N ALA A 264 14.34 5.47 -18.40
CA ALA A 264 14.47 6.82 -18.95
C ALA A 264 15.82 7.00 -19.66
N LYS A 265 16.92 6.56 -19.02
CA LYS A 265 18.26 6.57 -19.63
C LYS A 265 18.33 5.70 -20.89
N GLN A 266 17.75 4.50 -20.87
CA GLN A 266 17.73 3.58 -22.02
C GLN A 266 16.93 4.14 -23.20
N ARG A 267 15.84 4.87 -22.93
CA ARG A 267 14.98 5.48 -23.95
C ARG A 267 15.43 6.88 -24.39
N GLY A 268 16.47 7.45 -23.78
CA GLY A 268 16.88 8.83 -24.03
C GLY A 268 15.83 9.87 -23.60
N GLN A 269 15.01 9.52 -22.61
CA GLN A 269 13.92 10.36 -22.08
C GLN A 269 14.35 11.03 -20.77
N GLN A 270 13.66 12.11 -20.41
CA GLN A 270 13.83 12.74 -19.11
C GLN A 270 13.42 11.76 -18.00
N ASN A 271 14.21 11.72 -16.92
CA ASN A 271 13.85 10.94 -15.74
C ASN A 271 12.59 11.56 -15.10
N PRO A 272 11.48 10.81 -14.94
CA PRO A 272 10.22 11.36 -14.42
C PRO A 272 10.27 11.59 -12.91
N ILE A 273 11.33 11.16 -12.22
CA ILE A 273 11.48 11.24 -10.77
C ILE A 273 11.99 12.62 -10.36
N ASN A 274 11.51 13.09 -9.21
CA ASN A 274 12.04 14.25 -8.51
C ASN A 274 13.57 14.19 -8.33
N PRO A 275 14.25 15.35 -8.34
CA PRO A 275 15.71 15.42 -8.32
C PRO A 275 16.32 14.93 -6.99
N THR A 276 15.56 15.00 -5.89
CA THR A 276 16.02 14.58 -4.56
C THR A 276 14.90 13.89 -3.78
N LYS A 277 15.29 13.17 -2.73
CA LYS A 277 14.35 12.64 -1.74
C LYS A 277 13.56 13.76 -1.07
N GLN A 278 14.22 14.86 -0.69
CA GLN A 278 13.54 16.00 -0.07
C GLN A 278 12.46 16.58 -0.99
N ALA A 279 12.73 16.73 -2.29
CA ALA A 279 11.70 17.18 -3.25
C ALA A 279 10.50 16.22 -3.33
N THR A 280 10.72 14.91 -3.20
CA THR A 280 9.63 13.93 -3.09
C THR A 280 8.84 14.08 -1.79
N ASP A 281 9.51 14.42 -0.68
CA ASP A 281 8.84 14.68 0.60
C ASP A 281 8.00 15.94 0.57
N ASP A 282 8.57 17.01 0.03
CA ASP A 282 7.89 18.29 -0.09
C ASP A 282 6.63 18.14 -0.96
N LEU A 283 6.72 17.41 -2.09
CA LEU A 283 5.58 17.13 -2.95
C LEU A 283 4.52 16.24 -2.27
N TYR A 284 4.95 15.24 -1.50
CA TYR A 284 4.08 14.40 -0.66
C TYR A 284 3.32 15.24 0.37
N ASP A 285 4.03 16.07 1.11
CA ASP A 285 3.47 16.90 2.15
C ASP A 285 2.59 18.02 1.57
N GLU A 286 2.92 18.60 0.41
CA GLU A 286 2.05 19.54 -0.31
C GLU A 286 0.74 18.87 -0.75
N SER A 287 0.79 17.60 -1.17
CA SER A 287 -0.41 16.86 -1.57
C SER A 287 -1.30 16.50 -0.40
N LEU A 288 -0.73 16.26 0.79
CA LEU A 288 -1.52 16.13 2.02
C LEU A 288 -2.30 17.41 2.32
N ARG A 289 -1.65 18.58 2.19
CA ARG A 289 -2.31 19.89 2.39
C ARG A 289 -3.43 20.09 1.41
N TYR A 290 -3.16 19.87 0.12
CA TYR A 290 -4.17 19.98 -0.94
C TYR A 290 -5.40 19.10 -0.67
N CYS A 291 -5.20 17.83 -0.29
CA CYS A 291 -6.32 16.94 0.02
C CYS A 291 -7.13 17.38 1.25
N ILE A 292 -6.50 17.95 2.27
CA ILE A 292 -7.21 18.46 3.46
C ILE A 292 -7.97 19.74 3.13
N ASP A 293 -7.39 20.64 2.34
CA ASP A 293 -8.04 21.89 1.91
C ASP A 293 -9.29 21.63 1.04
N HIS A 294 -9.35 20.48 0.38
CA HIS A 294 -10.46 20.04 -0.49
C HIS A 294 -11.17 18.77 0.03
N ILE A 295 -11.17 18.57 1.34
CA ILE A 295 -11.72 17.36 1.99
C ILE A 295 -13.23 17.16 1.76
N ASP A 296 -13.95 18.19 1.34
CA ASP A 296 -15.37 18.10 0.95
C ASP A 296 -15.60 17.32 -0.35
N ARG A 297 -14.58 17.20 -1.21
CA ARG A 297 -14.62 16.46 -2.48
C ARG A 297 -13.60 15.34 -2.61
N ILE A 298 -12.60 15.30 -1.74
CA ILE A 298 -11.53 14.31 -1.76
C ILE A 298 -11.62 13.41 -0.52
N SER A 299 -11.54 12.10 -0.73
CA SER A 299 -11.15 11.16 0.30
C SER A 299 -9.78 10.59 -0.04
N PHE A 300 -8.90 10.48 0.95
CA PHE A 300 -7.53 10.06 0.70
C PHE A 300 -6.91 9.17 1.79
N CYS A 301 -5.96 8.36 1.34
CA CYS A 301 -5.18 7.45 2.17
C CYS A 301 -3.70 7.81 2.04
N ALA A 302 -3.08 8.18 3.15
CA ALA A 302 -1.66 8.50 3.24
C ALA A 302 -0.83 7.22 3.46
N GLY A 303 -0.35 6.63 2.37
CA GLY A 303 0.55 5.48 2.37
C GLY A 303 2.01 5.90 2.61
N THR A 304 2.42 5.99 3.87
CA THR A 304 3.76 6.44 4.25
C THR A 304 4.26 5.84 5.56
N HIS A 305 5.56 5.56 5.60
CA HIS A 305 6.33 5.23 6.82
C HIS A 305 7.12 6.44 7.35
N ASN A 306 6.97 7.63 6.75
CA ASN A 306 7.65 8.82 7.23
C ASN A 306 6.86 9.45 8.37
N GLU A 307 7.48 9.46 9.55
CA GLU A 307 6.93 10.03 10.76
C GLU A 307 6.55 11.50 10.65
N ALA A 308 7.37 12.32 10.00
CA ALA A 308 7.12 13.75 9.85
C ALA A 308 5.87 14.00 9.00
N SER A 309 5.72 13.28 7.88
CA SER A 309 4.51 13.35 7.04
C SER A 309 3.26 12.85 7.79
N SER A 310 3.39 11.78 8.60
CA SER A 310 2.28 11.29 9.43
C SER A 310 1.88 12.30 10.51
N LEU A 311 2.85 12.94 11.17
CA LEU A 311 2.59 13.98 12.17
C LEU A 311 2.00 15.23 11.53
N LEU A 312 2.47 15.61 10.34
CA LEU A 312 1.90 16.72 9.59
C LEU A 312 0.42 16.48 9.30
N LEU A 313 0.04 15.28 8.84
CA LEU A 313 -1.35 14.98 8.54
C LEU A 313 -2.26 15.08 9.77
N THR A 314 -1.81 14.62 10.94
CA THR A 314 -2.60 14.77 12.17
C THR A 314 -2.77 16.24 12.56
N GLN A 315 -1.75 17.07 12.38
CA GLN A 315 -1.83 18.52 12.59
C GLN A 315 -2.79 19.20 11.61
N LEU A 316 -2.74 18.83 10.32
CA LEU A 316 -3.63 19.37 9.30
C LEU A 316 -5.09 19.02 9.59
N MET A 317 -5.38 17.77 9.97
CA MET A 317 -6.73 17.35 10.38
C MET A 317 -7.23 18.17 11.58
N GLN A 318 -6.40 18.36 12.60
CA GLN A 318 -6.75 19.17 13.77
C GLN A 318 -7.02 20.63 13.40
N GLN A 319 -6.18 21.23 12.55
CA GLN A 319 -6.34 22.61 12.08
C GLN A 319 -7.63 22.80 11.27
N ALA A 320 -8.00 21.80 10.47
CA ALA A 320 -9.25 21.75 9.71
C ALA A 320 -10.48 21.39 10.56
N GLY A 321 -10.31 21.13 11.87
CA GLY A 321 -11.41 20.75 12.76
C GLY A 321 -11.98 19.36 12.50
N LEU A 322 -11.24 18.49 11.80
CA LEU A 322 -11.64 17.12 11.50
C LEU A 322 -11.45 16.22 12.72
N ALA A 323 -12.40 15.32 12.95
CA ALA A 323 -12.24 14.30 13.96
C ALA A 323 -11.12 13.31 13.53
N PRO A 324 -10.35 12.72 14.47
CA PRO A 324 -9.31 11.75 14.13
C PRO A 324 -9.84 10.57 13.29
N GLY A 325 -11.06 10.12 13.58
CA GLY A 325 -11.75 9.05 12.88
C GLY A 325 -12.55 9.50 11.64
N ASP A 326 -12.30 10.68 11.06
CA ASP A 326 -12.99 11.13 9.84
C ASP A 326 -12.79 10.11 8.71
N GLU A 327 -13.89 9.55 8.19
CA GLU A 327 -13.87 8.42 7.27
C GLU A 327 -13.22 8.71 5.90
N ARG A 328 -12.99 10.00 5.60
CA ARG A 328 -12.37 10.48 4.38
C ARG A 328 -10.84 10.45 4.45
N VAL A 329 -10.25 10.34 5.64
CA VAL A 329 -8.80 10.37 5.85
C VAL A 329 -8.33 9.06 6.47
N TRP A 330 -7.37 8.40 5.82
CA TRP A 330 -6.76 7.15 6.29
C TRP A 330 -5.25 7.23 6.30
N PHE A 331 -4.63 6.55 7.25
CA PHE A 331 -3.19 6.31 7.29
C PHE A 331 -2.91 4.85 6.94
N ALA A 332 -1.91 4.60 6.09
CA ALA A 332 -1.53 3.23 5.74
C ALA A 332 -0.02 3.01 5.82
N GLN A 333 0.35 1.85 6.37
CA GLN A 333 1.72 1.35 6.41
C GLN A 333 1.76 -0.11 5.94
N LEU A 334 2.88 -0.57 5.42
CA LEU A 334 3.10 -2.01 5.19
C LEU A 334 3.02 -2.80 6.50
N TYR A 335 2.41 -3.99 6.44
CA TYR A 335 2.48 -4.96 7.52
C TYR A 335 3.93 -5.38 7.78
N GLY A 336 4.26 -5.61 9.05
CA GLY A 336 5.62 -5.94 9.48
C GLY A 336 6.56 -4.75 9.62
N MET A 337 6.12 -3.52 9.30
CA MET A 337 6.92 -2.30 9.39
C MET A 337 6.17 -1.17 10.10
N SER A 338 6.90 -0.32 10.83
CA SER A 338 6.46 0.94 11.42
C SER A 338 5.24 0.81 12.32
N ASP A 339 5.22 -0.24 13.14
CA ASP A 339 4.17 -0.46 14.15
C ASP A 339 4.08 0.71 15.15
N ASN A 340 5.19 1.41 15.38
CA ASN A 340 5.20 2.63 16.19
C ASN A 340 4.37 3.77 15.59
N LEU A 341 4.20 3.84 14.27
CA LEU A 341 3.30 4.80 13.65
C LEU A 341 1.86 4.30 13.73
N THR A 342 1.61 3.09 13.22
CA THR A 342 0.25 2.56 13.06
C THR A 342 -0.47 2.40 14.39
N TYR A 343 0.15 1.77 15.39
CA TYR A 343 -0.50 1.52 16.68
C TYR A 343 -0.72 2.80 17.47
N ASN A 344 0.22 3.76 17.42
CA ASN A 344 0.05 5.04 18.12
C ASN A 344 -1.04 5.90 17.46
N LEU A 345 -1.14 5.91 16.13
CA LEU A 345 -2.24 6.58 15.41
C LEU A 345 -3.59 5.93 15.74
N ALA A 346 -3.68 4.61 15.69
CA ALA A 346 -4.90 3.87 15.99
C ALA A 346 -5.35 4.11 17.44
N ASN A 347 -4.42 4.06 18.39
CA ASN A 347 -4.68 4.36 19.81
C ASN A 347 -5.12 5.82 20.02
N ALA A 348 -4.68 6.75 19.17
CA ALA A 348 -5.14 8.14 19.18
C ALA A 348 -6.47 8.36 18.43
N GLY A 349 -7.09 7.30 17.91
CA GLY A 349 -8.40 7.33 17.26
C GLY A 349 -8.37 7.63 15.76
N TYR A 350 -7.19 7.66 15.14
CA TYR A 350 -7.08 7.86 13.69
C TYR A 350 -7.40 6.58 12.93
N ASN A 351 -8.03 6.72 11.75
CA ASN A 351 -8.27 5.61 10.85
C ASN A 351 -6.94 5.10 10.27
N THR A 352 -6.56 3.87 10.61
CA THR A 352 -5.29 3.27 10.17
C THR A 352 -5.53 1.91 9.52
N ALA A 353 -4.66 1.55 8.59
CA ALA A 353 -4.64 0.21 8.02
C ALA A 353 -3.22 -0.30 7.75
N LYS A 354 -3.04 -1.62 7.85
CA LYS A 354 -1.83 -2.30 7.38
C LYS A 354 -2.08 -2.92 6.02
N TYR A 355 -1.21 -2.59 5.08
CA TYR A 355 -1.15 -3.24 3.78
C TYR A 355 -0.50 -4.63 3.94
N LEU A 356 -1.29 -5.68 3.73
CA LEU A 356 -0.98 -7.06 4.08
C LEU A 356 -0.86 -7.93 2.81
N PRO A 357 0.38 -8.11 2.31
CA PRO A 357 0.68 -9.07 1.25
C PRO A 357 0.25 -10.49 1.63
N TYR A 358 -0.31 -11.22 0.67
CA TYR A 358 -0.56 -12.65 0.81
C TYR A 358 -0.45 -13.37 -0.54
N GLY A 359 -0.26 -14.68 -0.49
CA GLY A 359 -0.16 -15.53 -1.67
C GLY A 359 0.87 -16.65 -1.49
N PRO A 360 0.95 -17.60 -2.43
CA PRO A 360 1.86 -18.73 -2.34
C PRO A 360 3.30 -18.28 -2.12
N VAL A 361 4.02 -18.89 -1.18
CA VAL A 361 5.37 -18.42 -0.77
C VAL A 361 6.28 -18.21 -2.00
N ALA A 362 6.30 -19.17 -2.93
CA ALA A 362 7.16 -19.09 -4.11
C ALA A 362 6.82 -17.90 -5.04
N ALA A 363 5.55 -17.50 -5.12
CA ALA A 363 5.08 -16.40 -5.95
C ALA A 363 5.32 -15.03 -5.28
N VAL A 364 5.29 -14.97 -3.95
CA VAL A 364 5.50 -13.74 -3.17
C VAL A 364 6.99 -13.45 -2.90
N MET A 365 7.86 -14.47 -2.96
CA MET A 365 9.29 -14.28 -2.70
C MET A 365 9.98 -13.25 -3.61
N PRO A 366 9.75 -13.20 -4.95
CA PRO A 366 10.30 -12.14 -5.80
C PRO A 366 9.93 -10.74 -5.30
N TYR A 367 8.67 -10.54 -4.91
CA TYR A 367 8.20 -9.30 -4.31
C TYR A 367 8.94 -8.96 -3.01
N LEU A 368 9.07 -9.91 -2.07
CA LEU A 368 9.78 -9.70 -0.80
C LEU A 368 11.27 -9.38 -1.02
N LEU A 369 11.91 -10.03 -2.00
CA LEU A 369 13.32 -9.79 -2.31
C LEU A 369 13.52 -8.43 -2.98
N ARG A 370 12.65 -8.00 -3.89
CA ARG A 370 12.67 -6.62 -4.41
C ARG A 370 12.49 -5.61 -3.29
N ARG A 371 11.54 -5.85 -2.38
CA ARG A 371 11.35 -5.03 -1.17
C ARG A 371 12.54 -5.09 -0.20
N ALA A 372 13.40 -6.10 -0.22
CA ALA A 372 14.64 -6.09 0.55
C ALA A 372 15.76 -5.34 -0.18
N ASP A 373 15.88 -5.53 -1.50
CA ASP A 373 16.95 -5.01 -2.35
C ASP A 373 16.79 -3.49 -2.64
N GLU A 374 15.59 -3.04 -3.03
CA GLU A 374 15.28 -1.64 -3.37
C GLU A 374 15.32 -0.72 -2.14
N ASN A 375 15.32 -1.31 -0.96
CA ASN A 375 15.18 -0.62 0.31
C ASN A 375 16.51 -0.45 1.06
N THR A 376 17.58 -0.12 0.34
CA THR A 376 18.75 0.52 0.97
C THR A 376 18.37 1.82 1.70
N ALA A 377 17.25 2.46 1.33
CA ALA A 377 16.62 3.56 2.07
C ALA A 377 16.00 3.15 3.43
N ILE A 378 15.59 1.88 3.59
CA ILE A 378 15.15 1.33 4.87
C ILE A 378 16.33 1.17 5.84
N ALA A 379 17.60 1.25 5.42
CA ALA A 379 18.71 1.22 6.39
C ALA A 379 18.50 2.24 7.53
N GLY A 380 17.91 3.41 7.24
CA GLY A 380 17.48 4.38 8.26
C GLY A 380 16.24 3.93 9.07
N GLN A 381 15.19 3.43 8.41
CA GLN A 381 13.94 3.01 9.07
C GLN A 381 14.05 1.67 9.83
N SER A 382 14.70 0.65 9.27
CA SER A 382 15.08 -0.58 9.97
C SER A 382 15.97 -0.30 11.17
N SER A 383 16.91 0.64 11.05
CA SER A 383 17.73 1.06 12.21
C SER A 383 16.85 1.68 13.29
N ARG A 384 15.85 2.49 12.92
CA ARG A 384 14.90 3.05 13.87
C ARG A 384 14.00 2.00 14.50
N GLU A 385 13.40 1.11 13.71
CA GLU A 385 12.57 0.00 14.20
C GLU A 385 13.35 -0.88 15.16
N PHE A 386 14.60 -1.20 14.81
CA PHE A 386 15.53 -1.91 15.68
C PHE A 386 15.76 -1.19 17.02
N LEU A 387 16.01 0.13 16.99
CA LEU A 387 16.19 0.94 18.21
C LEU A 387 14.92 0.98 19.07
N LEU A 388 13.74 1.07 18.45
CA LEU A 388 12.45 1.08 19.15
C LEU A 388 12.15 -0.27 19.81
N ILE A 389 12.43 -1.38 19.12
CA ILE A 389 12.30 -2.73 19.70
C ILE A 389 13.29 -2.88 20.87
N GLN A 390 14.53 -2.39 20.72
CA GLN A 390 15.51 -2.42 21.80
C GLN A 390 15.05 -1.60 23.01
N LYS A 391 14.49 -0.40 22.78
CA LYS A 391 13.90 0.45 23.82
C LYS A 391 12.78 -0.28 24.56
N GLU A 392 11.90 -0.96 23.83
CA GLU A 392 10.80 -1.73 24.44
C GLU A 392 11.30 -2.91 25.28
N LEU A 393 12.25 -3.69 24.78
CA LEU A 393 12.83 -4.82 25.52
C LEU A 393 13.45 -4.35 26.84
N ARG A 394 14.21 -3.23 26.82
CA ARG A 394 14.76 -2.63 28.05
C ARG A 394 13.67 -2.13 29.00
N ARG A 395 12.59 -1.55 28.47
CA ARG A 395 11.43 -1.09 29.25
C ARG A 395 10.70 -2.24 29.94
N ARG A 396 10.62 -3.43 29.32
CA ARG A 396 10.01 -4.62 29.93
C ARG A 396 10.92 -5.25 30.98
N GLN A 397 12.22 -5.32 30.72
CA GLN A 397 13.23 -5.84 31.66
C GLN A 397 13.35 -5.01 32.93
N SER A 398 13.22 -3.68 32.86
CA SER A 398 13.26 -2.78 34.03
C SER A 398 12.01 -2.83 34.91
N LYS A 399 10.97 -3.58 34.51
CA LYS A 399 9.75 -3.82 35.30
C LYS A 399 9.65 -5.25 35.84
N SER A 400 10.56 -6.14 35.43
CA SER A 400 10.76 -7.49 35.98
C SER A 400 11.83 -7.43 37.06
#